data_AF-C1E6Q1-F1
#
_entry.id   AF-C1E6Q1-F1
#
_cell.length_a   1.000
_cell.length_b   1.000
_cell.length_c   1.000
_cell.angle_alpha   90.00
_cell.angle_beta   90.00
_cell.angle_gamma   90.00
#
_symmetry.space_group_name_H-M   'P 1'
#
loop_
_entity.id
_entity.type
_entity.pdbx_description
1 polymer ?
#
loop_
_entity_poly.entity_id
_entity_poly.type
_entity_poly.pdbx_seq_one_letter_code
_entity_poly.pdbx_strand_id
1 'polypeptide(L)'
;MTRRRFQAGSPGAADPEPRPEEQSQRMGFGFNVGFGTTSNSRTMPPVVRRADTTAFVSTPRGPLQSQHLVDQNSGSGASTPRSARDSHVAETYGECAVCFDPLCAQRTAVLTQEHGRGMRKERTRSCAHFFHLACANELRVHHAKCPICRAPFNGVLPVPSPGEDPDGWFAAVDVDGDGRLSPSEVLEALRAQIRCDWHAIERQLPKLWRRWDVNGDGYVEKNELVSRGGLIEYVTKHFPKREHRERPPPPSIARAPNEWFEYWDEDGSGELEKEEVVRALVKTFGLGADMPSLRNIRQIVDAVWCVFDPDGSGAVDRREFLMRDGLADTIVASAGAWRT
;
A
#
# COMPACT_ATOMS: atom_id res chain seq x y z
N MET A 1 -79.26 -16.93 6.21
CA MET A 1 -79.47 -16.80 7.67
C MET A 1 -78.12 -17.11 8.30
N THR A 2 -77.37 -16.24 8.98
CA THR A 2 -77.65 -15.02 9.74
C THR A 2 -76.36 -14.17 9.82
N ARG A 3 -76.52 -12.86 10.04
CA ARG A 3 -75.57 -11.75 9.89
C ARG A 3 -74.61 -11.52 11.08
N ARG A 4 -73.53 -10.75 10.83
CA ARG A 4 -73.03 -9.49 11.50
C ARG A 4 -71.50 -9.44 11.34
N ARG A 5 -70.78 -8.49 10.70
CA ARG A 5 -70.80 -7.04 10.43
C ARG A 5 -70.44 -6.14 11.64
N PHE A 6 -69.54 -5.17 11.35
CA PHE A 6 -69.14 -3.91 12.03
C PHE A 6 -67.89 -3.97 12.93
N GLN A 7 -66.99 -2.97 12.98
CA GLN A 7 -66.58 -1.83 12.13
C GLN A 7 -65.36 -1.16 12.82
N ALA A 8 -64.77 -0.16 12.15
CA ALA A 8 -63.54 0.54 12.44
C ALA A 8 -63.54 1.46 13.69
N GLY A 9 -62.33 1.90 14.09
CA GLY A 9 -62.13 3.05 14.99
C GLY A 9 -60.65 3.33 15.33
N SER A 10 -60.01 4.25 14.60
CA SER A 10 -59.03 5.22 15.13
C SER A 10 -59.74 6.59 15.11
N PRO A 11 -59.45 7.60 15.97
CA PRO A 11 -58.14 8.30 16.02
C PRO A 11 -57.77 8.96 17.39
N GLY A 12 -56.60 9.63 17.48
CA GLY A 12 -56.47 10.83 18.34
C GLY A 12 -55.16 11.07 19.13
N ALA A 13 -54.43 12.12 18.70
CA ALA A 13 -53.80 13.21 19.49
C ALA A 13 -52.38 13.08 20.11
N ALA A 14 -51.43 13.78 19.45
CA ALA A 14 -50.62 14.97 19.87
C ALA A 14 -49.62 14.95 21.07
N ASP A 15 -48.33 15.16 20.72
CA ASP A 15 -47.24 16.08 21.21
C ASP A 15 -46.99 16.37 22.71
N PRO A 16 -45.78 16.82 23.17
CA PRO A 16 -44.69 17.52 22.44
C PRO A 16 -43.21 17.14 22.77
N GLU A 17 -42.27 17.75 22.03
CA GLU A 17 -40.81 17.88 22.29
C GLU A 17 -40.44 18.42 23.69
N PRO A 18 -39.17 18.23 24.14
CA PRO A 18 -38.30 19.41 24.20
C PRO A 18 -36.82 19.18 23.81
N ARG A 19 -36.19 20.22 23.26
CA ARG A 19 -34.72 20.43 23.27
C ARG A 19 -34.28 21.01 24.62
N PRO A 20 -32.98 20.91 24.95
CA PRO A 20 -32.23 22.15 25.03
C PRO A 20 -30.85 22.09 24.36
N GLU A 21 -30.43 23.29 23.96
CA GLU A 21 -29.10 23.66 23.47
C GLU A 21 -28.05 23.56 24.60
N GLU A 22 -26.87 23.02 24.30
CA GLU A 22 -25.65 23.41 25.02
C GLU A 22 -24.55 23.76 24.02
N GLN A 23 -24.18 25.03 24.07
CA GLN A 23 -22.98 25.60 23.49
C GLN A 23 -21.76 24.96 24.18
N SER A 24 -20.82 24.43 23.39
CA SER A 24 -19.46 24.25 23.89
C SER A 24 -18.45 24.71 22.85
N GLN A 25 -17.52 25.49 23.38
CA GLN A 25 -16.61 26.38 22.71
C GLN A 25 -15.56 25.60 21.92
N ARG A 26 -15.30 26.06 20.68
CA ARG A 26 -14.07 25.74 19.96
C ARG A 26 -12.87 26.26 20.75
N MET A 27 -12.20 25.39 21.50
CA MET A 27 -10.82 25.61 21.90
C MET A 27 -9.91 25.10 20.79
N GLY A 28 -9.33 26.03 20.04
CA GLY A 28 -8.19 25.74 19.18
C GLY A 28 -6.95 25.57 20.06
N PHE A 29 -6.41 24.35 20.11
CA PHE A 29 -5.09 24.11 20.68
C PHE A 29 -4.05 24.18 19.56
N GLY A 30 -3.44 25.36 19.42
CA GLY A 30 -2.17 25.49 18.74
C GLY A 30 -1.06 24.97 19.65
N PHE A 31 -0.32 23.95 19.20
CA PHE A 31 0.92 23.54 19.85
C PHE A 31 2.01 24.58 19.56
N ASN A 32 2.30 25.39 20.56
CA ASN A 32 3.44 26.30 20.59
C ASN A 32 4.59 25.60 21.34
N VAL A 33 5.55 25.04 20.61
CA VAL A 33 6.80 24.54 21.19
C VAL A 33 7.73 25.71 21.47
N GLY A 34 7.63 26.26 22.68
CA GLY A 34 8.55 27.25 23.21
C GLY A 34 9.80 26.58 23.76
N PHE A 35 10.92 26.65 23.04
CA PHE A 35 12.25 26.42 23.61
C PHE A 35 12.76 27.73 24.22
N GLY A 36 12.77 27.79 25.55
CA GLY A 36 13.50 28.81 26.29
C GLY A 36 14.92 28.31 26.57
N THR A 37 15.92 29.03 26.06
CA THR A 37 17.28 28.99 26.62
C THR A 37 17.83 30.40 26.69
N THR A 38 18.26 30.77 27.89
CA THR A 38 18.92 32.02 28.26
C THR A 38 20.32 32.14 27.68
N SER A 39 20.57 33.28 27.05
CA SER A 39 21.77 34.14 27.13
C SER A 39 23.16 33.50 27.11
N ASN A 40 23.95 33.72 26.04
CA ASN A 40 25.08 34.64 26.11
C ASN A 40 25.71 34.96 24.75
N SER A 41 26.11 36.22 24.63
CA SER A 41 26.72 36.92 23.49
C SER A 41 28.13 36.41 23.15
N ARG A 42 28.48 36.38 21.85
CA ARG A 42 29.82 36.70 21.31
C ARG A 42 29.82 36.75 19.77
N THR A 43 29.79 37.98 19.26
CA THR A 43 30.66 38.55 18.22
C THR A 43 31.13 37.67 17.03
N MET A 44 30.64 38.00 15.83
CA MET A 44 31.23 37.59 14.53
C MET A 44 32.58 38.28 14.25
N PRO A 45 33.41 37.66 13.39
CA PRO A 45 34.18 38.42 12.41
C PRO A 45 34.01 37.88 10.96
N PRO A 46 34.32 38.70 9.94
CA PRO A 46 33.87 38.50 8.57
C PRO A 46 34.82 37.69 7.67
N VAL A 47 34.21 37.22 6.58
CA VAL A 47 34.79 36.62 5.38
C VAL A 47 35.90 37.49 4.77
N VAL A 48 37.07 36.91 4.52
CA VAL A 48 38.13 37.50 3.69
C VAL A 48 38.39 36.58 2.49
N ARG A 49 38.04 37.07 1.31
CA ARG A 49 38.52 36.57 0.02
C ARG A 49 39.98 36.97 -0.15
N ARG A 50 40.82 36.09 -0.69
CA ARG A 50 41.97 36.49 -1.52
C ARG A 50 42.32 35.41 -2.53
N ALA A 51 42.42 35.86 -3.78
CA ALA A 51 43.06 35.21 -4.90
C ALA A 51 44.59 35.28 -4.73
N ASP A 52 45.33 34.32 -5.29
CA ASP A 52 46.36 34.61 -6.30
C ASP A 52 47.04 33.32 -6.83
N THR A 53 46.75 33.04 -8.10
CA THR A 53 47.64 32.97 -9.28
C THR A 53 49.09 32.41 -9.21
N THR A 54 49.42 31.69 -10.29
CA THR A 54 50.72 31.29 -10.89
C THR A 54 51.20 29.87 -10.51
N ALA A 55 51.68 29.00 -11.42
CA ALA A 55 52.31 29.21 -12.72
C ALA A 55 52.12 28.04 -13.71
N PHE A 56 52.26 28.41 -14.99
CA PHE A 56 52.25 27.63 -16.23
C PHE A 56 53.46 26.70 -16.40
N VAL A 57 53.24 25.52 -17.01
CA VAL A 57 54.17 24.89 -17.97
C VAL A 57 53.36 24.25 -19.11
N SER A 58 53.73 24.54 -20.36
CA SER A 58 53.04 24.17 -21.60
C SER A 58 53.70 22.95 -22.27
N THR A 59 52.98 21.97 -22.85
CA THR A 59 52.59 21.79 -24.29
C THR A 59 52.48 20.26 -24.58
N PRO A 60 51.98 19.74 -25.73
CA PRO A 60 51.18 20.28 -26.85
C PRO A 60 49.91 19.43 -27.21
N ARG A 61 49.23 19.87 -28.28
CA ARG A 61 47.87 19.59 -28.79
C ARG A 61 47.58 18.17 -29.30
N GLY A 62 46.29 17.78 -29.22
CA GLY A 62 45.60 16.81 -30.09
C GLY A 62 44.12 17.21 -30.28
N PRO A 63 43.48 16.98 -31.45
CA PRO A 63 42.16 17.53 -31.77
C PRO A 63 41.01 16.74 -31.13
N LEU A 64 40.05 17.46 -30.53
CA LEU A 64 38.79 16.93 -30.01
C LEU A 64 37.79 16.74 -31.15
N GLN A 65 37.44 15.49 -31.45
CA GLN A 65 36.21 15.15 -32.17
C GLN A 65 35.09 14.93 -31.15
N SER A 66 34.09 15.80 -31.17
CA SER A 66 32.86 15.67 -30.38
C SER A 66 31.98 14.61 -31.03
N GLN A 67 31.91 13.42 -30.44
CA GLN A 67 30.92 12.41 -30.81
C GLN A 67 29.67 12.57 -29.94
N HIS A 68 28.59 12.87 -30.64
CA HIS A 68 27.22 12.93 -30.23
C HIS A 68 26.78 11.54 -29.74
N LEU A 69 26.69 11.32 -28.43
CA LEU A 69 26.08 10.12 -27.85
C LEU A 69 24.58 10.37 -27.69
N VAL A 70 23.83 9.52 -28.38
CA VAL A 70 22.38 9.55 -28.51
C VAL A 70 21.80 8.80 -27.31
N ASP A 71 21.04 9.48 -26.46
CA ASP A 71 20.25 8.85 -25.40
C ASP A 71 19.15 7.99 -26.03
N GLN A 72 19.39 6.68 -26.11
CA GLN A 72 18.37 5.67 -26.33
C GLN A 72 18.09 4.99 -25.00
N ASN A 73 17.10 5.50 -24.26
CA ASN A 73 16.46 4.76 -23.19
C ASN A 73 14.99 4.52 -23.55
N SER A 74 14.78 3.66 -24.53
CA SER A 74 13.50 2.99 -24.79
C SER A 74 13.69 1.54 -24.36
N GLY A 75 13.36 1.26 -23.10
CA GLY A 75 13.45 -0.07 -22.50
C GLY A 75 12.06 -0.54 -22.09
N SER A 76 11.49 -1.41 -22.91
CA SER A 76 10.28 -2.19 -22.64
C SER A 76 10.44 -2.95 -21.32
N GLY A 77 9.49 -2.75 -20.39
CA GLY A 77 9.48 -3.40 -19.09
C GLY A 77 9.06 -4.86 -19.19
N ALA A 78 9.99 -5.73 -19.59
CA ALA A 78 9.87 -7.15 -19.28
C ALA A 78 10.32 -7.35 -17.83
N SER A 79 9.37 -7.66 -16.96
CA SER A 79 9.57 -7.90 -15.53
C SER A 79 10.52 -9.08 -15.31
N THR A 80 11.77 -8.83 -14.94
CA THR A 80 12.61 -9.86 -14.32
C THR A 80 11.97 -10.29 -13.00
N PRO A 81 11.96 -11.59 -12.64
CA PRO A 81 11.39 -12.02 -11.38
C PRO A 81 12.16 -11.38 -10.22
N ARG A 82 11.47 -10.55 -9.43
CA ARG A 82 12.00 -9.96 -8.19
C ARG A 82 12.36 -11.11 -7.24
N SER A 83 13.49 -11.00 -6.54
CA SER A 83 13.85 -11.95 -5.49
C SER A 83 12.76 -11.96 -4.41
N ALA A 84 12.55 -13.09 -3.74
CA ALA A 84 11.62 -13.17 -2.61
C ALA A 84 11.98 -12.20 -1.45
N ARG A 85 13.21 -11.69 -1.44
CA ARG A 85 13.68 -10.64 -0.52
C ARG A 85 13.34 -9.21 -0.95
N ASP A 86 12.89 -9.02 -2.19
CA ASP A 86 12.54 -7.69 -2.71
C ASP A 86 11.03 -7.45 -2.70
N SER A 87 10.19 -8.42 -2.32
CA SER A 87 8.73 -8.27 -2.31
C SER A 87 8.28 -7.42 -1.13
N HIS A 88 7.44 -6.42 -1.38
CA HIS A 88 6.92 -5.56 -0.32
C HIS A 88 6.08 -6.39 0.66
N VAL A 89 6.16 -6.16 1.98
CA VAL A 89 5.49 -7.01 3.01
C VAL A 89 3.99 -7.26 2.71
N ALA A 90 3.25 -6.27 2.21
CA ALA A 90 1.85 -6.43 1.80
C ALA A 90 1.66 -7.48 0.67
N GLU A 91 2.61 -7.57 -0.26
CA GLU A 91 2.75 -8.62 -1.28
C GLU A 91 3.22 -9.95 -0.70
N THR A 92 3.43 -10.10 0.60
CA THR A 92 3.60 -11.41 1.25
C THR A 92 2.28 -11.87 1.88
N TYR A 93 1.42 -10.95 2.30
CA TYR A 93 0.19 -11.27 3.03
C TYR A 93 -1.11 -11.19 2.22
N GLY A 94 -1.06 -10.73 0.97
CA GLY A 94 -2.28 -10.49 0.17
C GLY A 94 -3.07 -9.31 0.75
N GLU A 95 -2.36 -8.32 1.25
CA GLU A 95 -2.91 -7.14 1.93
C GLU A 95 -2.77 -5.90 1.05
N CYS A 96 -3.64 -4.92 1.30
CA CYS A 96 -3.51 -3.61 0.67
C CYS A 96 -2.28 -2.91 1.22
N ALA A 97 -1.30 -2.54 0.39
CA ALA A 97 -0.09 -1.85 0.86
C ALA A 97 -0.34 -0.46 1.48
N VAL A 98 -1.57 0.05 1.41
CA VAL A 98 -1.96 1.27 2.10
C VAL A 98 -2.47 0.94 3.50
N CYS A 99 -3.57 0.19 3.65
CA CYS A 99 -4.18 -0.03 4.96
C CYS A 99 -3.77 -1.32 5.67
N PHE A 100 -3.03 -2.20 5.02
CA PHE A 100 -2.66 -3.54 5.48
C PHE A 100 -3.85 -4.47 5.80
N ASP A 101 -5.08 -4.14 5.41
CA ASP A 101 -6.19 -5.09 5.46
C ASP A 101 -6.14 -6.06 4.28
N PRO A 102 -6.67 -7.29 4.41
CA PRO A 102 -6.72 -8.25 3.30
C PRO A 102 -7.43 -7.65 2.08
N LEU A 103 -6.79 -7.70 0.91
CA LEU A 103 -7.34 -7.08 -0.32
C LEU A 103 -8.75 -7.61 -0.66
N CYS A 104 -8.98 -8.90 -0.44
CA CYS A 104 -10.25 -9.56 -0.71
C CYS A 104 -11.37 -9.17 0.28
N ALA A 105 -11.11 -8.31 1.26
CA ALA A 105 -12.09 -7.88 2.25
C ALA A 105 -12.97 -6.73 1.74
N GLN A 106 -12.50 -5.93 0.78
CA GLN A 106 -13.21 -4.76 0.26
C GLN A 106 -13.10 -4.68 -1.28
N ARG A 107 -13.78 -3.69 -1.88
CA ARG A 107 -13.66 -3.43 -3.31
C ARG A 107 -12.23 -3.03 -3.67
N THR A 108 -11.66 -3.67 -4.69
CA THR A 108 -10.31 -3.41 -5.15
C THR A 108 -10.28 -2.43 -6.34
N ALA A 109 -9.12 -1.82 -6.53
CA ALA A 109 -8.81 -0.93 -7.62
C ALA A 109 -7.33 -1.05 -7.98
N VAL A 110 -7.01 -0.57 -9.17
CA VAL A 110 -5.69 -0.65 -9.75
C VAL A 110 -5.25 0.71 -10.26
N LEU A 111 -3.94 0.92 -10.29
CA LEU A 111 -3.37 2.21 -10.71
C LEU A 111 -3.22 2.25 -12.22
N THR A 112 -3.57 3.38 -12.82
CA THR A 112 -3.50 3.59 -14.27
C THR A 112 -2.73 4.85 -14.61
N GLN A 113 -2.16 4.87 -15.80
CA GLN A 113 -1.50 6.04 -16.37
C GLN A 113 -2.19 6.42 -17.68
N GLU A 114 -2.56 7.70 -17.79
CA GLU A 114 -3.00 8.26 -19.07
C GLU A 114 -1.79 8.69 -19.92
N HIS A 115 -1.74 8.19 -21.15
CA HIS A 115 -0.76 8.52 -22.17
C HIS A 115 -1.42 9.28 -23.34
N GLY A 116 -0.64 10.11 -24.03
CA GLY A 116 -1.10 10.86 -25.21
C GLY A 116 -1.42 12.33 -24.96
N ARG A 117 -1.72 13.07 -26.04
CA ARG A 117 -2.07 14.51 -26.03
C ARG A 117 -3.33 14.74 -26.86
N GLY A 118 -4.17 15.68 -26.42
CA GLY A 118 -5.41 16.04 -27.13
C GLY A 118 -6.50 14.96 -27.01
N MET A 119 -7.21 14.68 -28.11
CA MET A 119 -8.33 13.72 -28.14
C MET A 119 -7.91 12.24 -28.11
N ARG A 120 -6.62 11.92 -28.30
CA ARG A 120 -6.11 10.54 -28.27
C ARG A 120 -5.45 10.27 -26.93
N LYS A 121 -6.25 10.19 -25.87
CA LYS A 121 -5.79 9.73 -24.56
C LYS A 121 -6.05 8.24 -24.44
N GLU A 122 -5.01 7.50 -24.15
CA GLU A 122 -5.08 6.08 -23.84
C GLU A 122 -4.79 5.89 -22.36
N ARG A 123 -5.54 5.03 -21.71
CA ARG A 123 -5.36 4.70 -20.29
C ARG A 123 -4.89 3.26 -20.20
N THR A 124 -3.72 3.06 -19.64
CA THR A 124 -3.13 1.73 -19.42
C THR A 124 -2.87 1.49 -17.94
N ARG A 125 -2.66 0.23 -17.57
CA ARG A 125 -2.23 -0.15 -16.22
C ARG A 125 -0.82 0.41 -15.95
N SER A 126 -0.63 0.99 -14.77
CA SER A 126 0.69 1.48 -14.35
C SER A 126 1.61 0.36 -13.85
N CYS A 127 1.04 -0.67 -13.23
CA CYS A 127 1.74 -1.83 -12.67
C CYS A 127 0.73 -2.94 -12.34
N ALA A 128 1.21 -4.12 -11.91
CA ALA A 128 0.37 -5.26 -11.55
C ALA A 128 -0.37 -5.12 -10.20
N HIS A 129 0.08 -4.22 -9.31
CA HIS A 129 -0.41 -4.17 -7.92
C HIS A 129 -1.88 -3.73 -7.78
N PHE A 130 -2.54 -4.35 -6.80
CA PHE A 130 -3.91 -4.05 -6.39
C PHE A 130 -3.95 -3.31 -5.05
N PHE A 131 -4.99 -2.49 -4.89
CA PHE A 131 -5.27 -1.72 -3.69
C PHE A 131 -6.76 -1.77 -3.38
N HIS A 132 -7.17 -1.46 -2.16
CA HIS A 132 -8.57 -1.11 -1.94
C HIS A 132 -8.93 0.17 -2.69
N LEU A 133 -10.15 0.24 -3.24
CA LEU A 133 -10.60 1.39 -4.02
C LEU A 133 -10.54 2.70 -3.24
N ALA A 134 -10.95 2.69 -1.96
CA ALA A 134 -10.84 3.86 -1.09
C ALA A 134 -9.37 4.28 -0.90
N CYS A 135 -8.50 3.31 -0.60
CA CYS A 135 -7.07 3.54 -0.44
C CYS A 135 -6.39 4.08 -1.70
N ALA A 136 -6.72 3.55 -2.88
CA ALA A 136 -6.16 4.00 -4.15
C ALA A 136 -6.57 5.43 -4.49
N ASN A 137 -7.84 5.78 -4.23
CA ASN A 137 -8.32 7.15 -4.43
C ASN A 137 -7.61 8.14 -3.52
N GLU A 138 -7.41 7.77 -2.24
CA GLU A 138 -6.66 8.61 -1.30
C GLU A 138 -5.18 8.73 -1.70
N LEU A 139 -4.57 7.61 -2.10
CA LEU A 139 -3.19 7.59 -2.59
C LEU A 139 -2.99 8.55 -3.77
N ARG A 140 -3.92 8.57 -4.73
CA ARG A 140 -3.87 9.46 -5.91
C ARG A 140 -3.85 10.95 -5.55
N VAL A 141 -4.46 11.34 -4.43
CA VAL A 141 -4.49 12.76 -4.01
C VAL A 141 -3.12 13.22 -3.51
N HIS A 142 -2.35 12.34 -2.88
CA HIS A 142 -1.13 12.70 -2.17
C HIS A 142 0.16 12.18 -2.81
N HIS A 143 0.06 11.21 -3.71
CA HIS A 143 1.19 10.55 -4.32
C HIS A 143 0.96 10.34 -5.82
N ALA A 144 2.06 10.32 -6.58
CA ALA A 144 2.07 10.08 -8.02
C ALA A 144 2.84 8.80 -8.40
N LYS A 145 3.25 7.99 -7.42
CA LYS A 145 4.00 6.75 -7.59
C LYS A 145 3.42 5.64 -6.73
N CYS A 146 3.36 4.42 -7.29
CA CYS A 146 2.95 3.22 -6.57
C CYS A 146 3.83 2.99 -5.31
N PRO A 147 3.28 2.72 -4.12
CA PRO A 147 4.08 2.48 -2.92
C PRO A 147 4.93 1.20 -3.00
N ILE A 148 4.52 0.23 -3.83
CA ILE A 148 5.19 -1.06 -3.94
C ILE A 148 6.35 -1.01 -4.95
N CYS A 149 6.07 -0.61 -6.20
CA CYS A 149 7.07 -0.64 -7.28
C CYS A 149 7.49 0.74 -7.80
N ARG A 150 6.97 1.83 -7.22
CA ARG A 150 7.27 3.22 -7.59
C ARG A 150 6.88 3.62 -9.02
N ALA A 151 6.16 2.76 -9.75
CA ALA A 151 5.61 3.07 -11.07
C ALA A 151 4.74 4.35 -11.02
N PRO A 152 4.89 5.28 -11.99
CA PRO A 152 4.12 6.49 -12.03
C PRO A 152 2.64 6.19 -12.35
N PHE A 153 1.74 6.94 -11.73
CA PHE A 153 0.32 6.82 -12.01
C PHE A 153 -0.39 8.17 -11.83
N ASN A 154 -1.51 8.35 -12.52
CA ASN A 154 -2.37 9.53 -12.41
C ASN A 154 -3.87 9.19 -12.35
N GLY A 155 -4.20 7.90 -12.48
CA GLY A 155 -5.57 7.40 -12.46
C GLY A 155 -5.73 6.18 -11.57
N VAL A 156 -6.99 5.90 -11.25
CA VAL A 156 -7.43 4.72 -10.49
C VAL A 156 -8.57 4.10 -11.27
N LEU A 157 -8.51 2.79 -11.48
CA LEU A 157 -9.55 2.00 -12.12
C LEU A 157 -10.12 1.02 -11.10
N PRO A 158 -11.41 1.09 -10.74
CA PRO A 158 -12.07 0.05 -9.96
C PRO A 158 -12.02 -1.28 -10.71
N VAL A 159 -11.66 -2.36 -10.02
CA VAL A 159 -11.69 -3.70 -10.62
C VAL A 159 -13.05 -4.32 -10.30
N PRO A 160 -13.88 -4.65 -11.30
CA PRO A 160 -15.17 -5.27 -11.05
C PRO A 160 -15.01 -6.70 -10.51
N SER A 161 -16.11 -7.31 -10.09
CA SER A 161 -16.14 -8.74 -9.79
C SER A 161 -16.14 -9.54 -11.10
N PRO A 162 -15.39 -10.66 -11.20
CA PRO A 162 -15.42 -11.52 -12.38
C PRO A 162 -16.80 -12.14 -12.64
N GLY A 163 -17.69 -12.19 -11.63
CA GLY A 163 -19.07 -12.66 -11.79
C GLY A 163 -20.06 -11.58 -12.21
N GLU A 164 -19.73 -10.30 -12.01
CA GLU A 164 -20.60 -9.16 -12.35
C GLU A 164 -20.26 -8.59 -13.74
N ASP A 165 -18.97 -8.38 -14.00
CA ASP A 165 -18.45 -7.87 -15.27
C ASP A 165 -17.14 -8.60 -15.63
N PRO A 166 -17.25 -9.80 -16.24
CA PRO A 166 -16.11 -10.57 -16.74
C PRO A 166 -15.18 -9.77 -17.67
N ASP A 167 -15.76 -8.90 -18.48
CA ASP A 167 -15.08 -8.17 -19.54
C ASP A 167 -14.22 -7.07 -18.96
N GLY A 168 -14.82 -6.26 -18.08
CA GLY A 168 -14.11 -5.24 -17.32
C GLY A 168 -13.12 -5.84 -16.33
N TRP A 169 -13.39 -7.03 -15.78
CA TRP A 169 -12.43 -7.75 -14.93
C TRP A 169 -11.20 -8.15 -15.73
N PHE A 170 -11.40 -8.80 -16.87
CA PHE A 170 -10.31 -9.24 -17.75
C PHE A 170 -9.45 -8.05 -18.19
N ALA A 171 -10.09 -6.99 -18.70
CA ALA A 171 -9.39 -5.77 -19.14
C ALA A 171 -8.67 -5.04 -17.98
N ALA A 172 -9.15 -5.20 -16.75
CA ALA A 172 -8.46 -4.66 -15.59
C ALA A 172 -7.27 -5.52 -15.17
N VAL A 173 -7.33 -6.84 -15.31
CA VAL A 173 -6.28 -7.78 -14.88
C VAL A 173 -5.14 -7.87 -15.91
N ASP A 174 -5.44 -7.69 -17.19
CA ASP A 174 -4.47 -7.61 -18.29
C ASP A 174 -3.61 -6.34 -18.12
N VAL A 175 -2.38 -6.52 -17.63
CA VAL A 175 -1.48 -5.42 -17.23
C VAL A 175 -0.78 -4.82 -18.44
N ASP A 176 -0.36 -5.66 -19.39
CA ASP A 176 0.35 -5.20 -20.58
C ASP A 176 -0.59 -4.89 -21.76
N GLY A 177 -1.87 -5.28 -21.67
CA GLY A 177 -2.90 -4.97 -22.65
C GLY A 177 -2.80 -5.83 -23.90
N ASP A 178 -2.16 -7.01 -23.83
CA ASP A 178 -1.97 -7.89 -24.98
C ASP A 178 -3.23 -8.69 -25.35
N GLY A 179 -4.29 -8.59 -24.54
CA GLY A 179 -5.57 -9.25 -24.74
C GLY A 179 -5.61 -10.70 -24.23
N ARG A 180 -4.58 -11.14 -23.52
CA ARG A 180 -4.46 -12.46 -22.89
C ARG A 180 -4.02 -12.30 -21.45
N LEU A 181 -4.14 -13.35 -20.64
CA LEU A 181 -3.69 -13.33 -19.25
C LEU A 181 -2.59 -14.34 -19.00
N SER A 182 -1.47 -13.85 -18.48
CA SER A 182 -0.36 -14.66 -17.99
C SER A 182 -0.68 -15.28 -16.62
N PRO A 183 0.06 -16.34 -16.21
CA PRO A 183 -0.08 -16.93 -14.87
C PRO A 183 0.10 -15.92 -13.73
N SER A 184 1.03 -14.97 -13.89
CA SER A 184 1.33 -13.96 -12.88
C SER A 184 0.18 -12.97 -12.70
N GLU A 185 -0.44 -12.51 -13.80
CA GLU A 185 -1.58 -11.59 -13.74
C GLU A 185 -2.80 -12.23 -13.08
N VAL A 186 -3.07 -13.50 -13.43
CA VAL A 186 -4.15 -14.25 -12.79
C VAL A 186 -3.87 -14.45 -11.30
N LEU A 187 -2.65 -14.84 -10.92
CA LEU A 187 -2.31 -15.06 -9.52
C LEU A 187 -2.51 -13.78 -8.68
N GLU A 188 -2.04 -12.64 -9.19
CA GLU A 188 -2.22 -11.33 -8.53
C GLU A 188 -3.71 -10.97 -8.36
N ALA A 189 -4.52 -11.21 -9.39
CA ALA A 189 -5.96 -10.93 -9.32
C ALA A 189 -6.70 -11.88 -8.34
N LEU A 190 -6.40 -13.17 -8.37
CA LEU A 190 -6.97 -14.17 -7.46
C LEU A 190 -6.66 -13.81 -6.01
N ARG A 191 -5.40 -13.45 -5.77
CA ARG A 191 -4.89 -13.02 -4.47
C ARG A 191 -5.59 -11.76 -3.97
N ALA A 192 -5.83 -10.80 -4.85
CA ALA A 192 -6.44 -9.53 -4.49
C ALA A 192 -7.95 -9.62 -4.27
N GLN A 193 -8.68 -10.43 -5.04
CA GLN A 193 -10.15 -10.34 -5.08
C GLN A 193 -10.86 -11.56 -4.51
N ILE A 194 -10.23 -12.73 -4.48
CA ILE A 194 -10.90 -13.97 -4.09
C ILE A 194 -10.44 -14.40 -2.71
N ARG A 195 -11.41 -14.70 -1.83
CA ARG A 195 -11.15 -15.35 -0.54
C ARG A 195 -10.75 -16.81 -0.75
N CYS A 196 -9.51 -17.00 -1.18
CA CYS A 196 -8.93 -18.31 -1.47
C CYS A 196 -7.60 -18.52 -0.73
N ASP A 197 -7.15 -19.78 -0.65
CA ASP A 197 -5.78 -20.11 -0.25
C ASP A 197 -4.84 -19.90 -1.44
N TRP A 198 -4.43 -18.65 -1.65
CA TRP A 198 -3.60 -18.27 -2.78
C TRP A 198 -2.21 -18.93 -2.76
N HIS A 199 -1.66 -19.26 -1.58
CA HIS A 199 -0.40 -20.01 -1.49
C HIS A 199 -0.57 -21.44 -2.00
N ALA A 200 -1.70 -22.09 -1.70
CA ALA A 200 -2.02 -23.40 -2.27
C ALA A 200 -2.25 -23.33 -3.78
N ILE A 201 -2.87 -22.25 -4.26
CA ILE A 201 -3.03 -22.00 -5.69
C ILE A 201 -1.67 -21.83 -6.34
N GLU A 202 -0.82 -20.93 -5.87
CA GLU A 202 0.52 -20.67 -6.44
C GLU A 202 1.34 -21.97 -6.60
N ARG A 203 1.35 -22.84 -5.57
CA ARG A 203 2.04 -24.15 -5.64
C ARG A 203 1.45 -25.11 -6.68
N GLN A 204 0.15 -25.02 -6.96
CA GLN A 204 -0.56 -25.93 -7.86
C GLN A 204 -0.82 -25.33 -9.24
N LEU A 205 -0.69 -24.01 -9.39
CA LEU A 205 -1.05 -23.26 -10.59
C LEU A 205 -0.33 -23.80 -11.82
N PRO A 206 0.98 -24.09 -11.83
CA PRO A 206 1.65 -24.64 -13.01
C PRO A 206 1.08 -25.97 -13.51
N LYS A 207 0.53 -26.79 -12.59
CA LYS A 207 -0.09 -28.08 -12.95
C LYS A 207 -1.51 -27.90 -13.45
N LEU A 208 -2.25 -26.97 -12.84
CA LEU A 208 -3.63 -26.67 -13.18
C LEU A 208 -3.74 -25.83 -14.46
N TRP A 209 -2.73 -25.02 -14.78
CA TRP A 209 -2.73 -24.10 -15.91
C TRP A 209 -3.06 -24.77 -17.24
N ARG A 210 -2.49 -25.95 -17.48
CA ARG A 210 -2.73 -26.79 -18.69
C ARG A 210 -4.18 -27.17 -18.93
N ARG A 211 -5.05 -27.04 -17.91
CA ARG A 211 -6.49 -27.30 -18.04
C ARG A 211 -7.20 -26.14 -18.75
N TRP A 212 -6.68 -24.93 -18.60
CA TRP A 212 -7.27 -23.70 -19.13
C TRP A 212 -6.51 -23.20 -20.34
N ASP A 213 -5.18 -23.33 -20.37
CA ASP A 213 -4.34 -23.10 -21.55
C ASP A 213 -4.49 -24.29 -22.53
N VAL A 214 -5.58 -24.30 -23.31
CA VAL A 214 -5.93 -25.43 -24.19
C VAL A 214 -5.03 -25.47 -25.43
N ASN A 215 -4.63 -24.30 -25.92
CA ASN A 215 -3.78 -24.17 -27.11
C ASN A 215 -2.28 -24.35 -26.81
N GLY A 216 -1.89 -24.29 -25.52
CA GLY A 216 -0.52 -24.49 -25.06
C GLY A 216 0.40 -23.29 -25.32
N ASP A 217 -0.16 -22.09 -25.52
CA ASP A 217 0.60 -20.87 -25.78
C ASP A 217 1.13 -20.20 -24.49
N GLY A 218 0.74 -20.71 -23.32
CA GLY A 218 1.15 -20.22 -22.02
C GLY A 218 0.22 -19.18 -21.42
N TYR A 219 -0.84 -18.79 -22.12
CA TYR A 219 -1.79 -17.78 -21.70
C TYR A 219 -3.20 -18.37 -21.53
N VAL A 220 -4.08 -17.61 -20.88
CA VAL A 220 -5.50 -17.94 -20.78
C VAL A 220 -6.31 -16.83 -21.43
N GLU A 221 -7.20 -17.24 -22.33
CA GLU A 221 -8.14 -16.35 -23.00
C GLU A 221 -9.38 -16.12 -22.13
N LYS A 222 -10.11 -15.05 -22.43
CA LYS A 222 -11.29 -14.64 -21.67
C LYS A 222 -12.36 -15.72 -21.53
N ASN A 223 -12.63 -16.46 -22.61
CA ASN A 223 -13.60 -17.56 -22.66
C ASN A 223 -13.20 -18.73 -21.74
N GLU A 224 -11.92 -19.02 -21.56
CA GLU A 224 -11.41 -20.10 -20.72
C GLU A 224 -11.51 -19.77 -19.21
N LEU A 225 -11.53 -18.48 -18.88
CA LEU A 225 -11.49 -18.00 -17.50
C LEU A 225 -12.86 -17.99 -16.80
N VAL A 226 -13.90 -17.47 -17.48
CA VAL A 226 -15.25 -17.27 -16.89
C VAL A 226 -16.30 -18.28 -17.35
N SER A 227 -15.96 -19.19 -18.26
CA SER A 227 -16.87 -20.27 -18.65
C SER A 227 -17.20 -21.18 -17.47
N ARG A 228 -18.31 -21.91 -17.58
CA ARG A 228 -18.70 -22.95 -16.61
C ARG A 228 -17.58 -23.99 -16.48
N GLY A 229 -17.05 -24.15 -15.27
CA GLY A 229 -15.88 -24.99 -14.97
C GLY A 229 -14.51 -24.36 -15.30
N GLY A 230 -14.52 -23.06 -15.64
CA GLY A 230 -13.35 -22.23 -15.87
C GLY A 230 -12.58 -21.91 -14.59
N LEU A 231 -11.51 -21.14 -14.73
CA LEU A 231 -10.51 -20.91 -13.69
C LEU A 231 -11.12 -20.34 -12.40
N ILE A 232 -11.96 -19.31 -12.50
CA ILE A 232 -12.53 -18.63 -11.33
C ILE A 232 -13.48 -19.53 -10.53
N GLU A 233 -14.36 -20.25 -11.22
CA GLU A 233 -15.29 -21.20 -10.58
C GLU A 233 -14.51 -22.34 -9.91
N TYR A 234 -13.49 -22.87 -10.58
CA TYR A 234 -12.66 -23.94 -10.05
C TYR A 234 -11.90 -23.50 -8.81
N VAL A 235 -11.23 -22.34 -8.85
CA VAL A 235 -10.47 -21.79 -7.72
C VAL A 235 -11.37 -21.58 -6.51
N THR A 236 -12.51 -20.93 -6.71
CA THR A 236 -13.46 -20.64 -5.61
C THR A 236 -13.99 -21.92 -4.96
N LYS A 237 -14.17 -22.99 -5.74
CA LYS A 237 -14.68 -24.28 -5.24
C LYS A 237 -13.63 -25.17 -4.58
N HIS A 238 -12.41 -25.20 -5.12
CA HIS A 238 -11.38 -26.16 -4.72
C HIS A 238 -10.33 -25.58 -3.75
N PHE A 239 -10.20 -24.24 -3.71
CA PHE A 239 -9.27 -23.54 -2.83
C PHE A 239 -9.99 -22.51 -1.94
N PRO A 240 -11.08 -22.88 -1.25
CA PRO A 240 -11.71 -21.95 -0.32
C PRO A 240 -10.68 -21.55 0.73
N LYS A 241 -10.64 -20.26 1.08
CA LYS A 241 -9.83 -19.81 2.21
C LYS A 241 -10.33 -20.52 3.45
N ARG A 242 -9.59 -21.53 3.91
CA ARG A 242 -9.83 -22.11 5.23
C ARG A 242 -9.61 -20.97 6.21
N GLU A 243 -10.45 -20.85 7.24
CA GLU A 243 -10.17 -19.96 8.37
C GLU A 243 -8.79 -20.34 8.88
N HIS A 244 -7.79 -19.53 8.52
CA HIS A 244 -6.44 -19.72 9.00
C HIS A 244 -6.57 -19.60 10.52
N ARG A 245 -5.92 -20.51 11.26
CA ARG A 245 -5.73 -20.31 12.70
C ARG A 245 -5.26 -18.88 12.86
N GLU A 246 -6.11 -18.05 13.47
CA GLU A 246 -5.80 -16.65 13.67
C GLU A 246 -4.44 -16.62 14.33
N ARG A 247 -3.49 -15.94 13.68
CA ARG A 247 -2.19 -15.72 14.28
C ARG A 247 -2.45 -15.11 15.66
N PRO A 248 -1.80 -15.59 16.73
CA PRO A 248 -2.02 -15.03 18.04
C PRO A 248 -1.86 -13.50 17.99
N PRO A 249 -2.64 -12.74 18.77
CA PRO A 249 -2.55 -11.29 18.73
C PRO A 249 -1.12 -10.83 18.98
N PRO A 250 -0.69 -9.71 18.38
CA PRO A 250 0.67 -9.22 18.57
C PRO A 250 0.96 -9.02 20.06
N PRO A 251 2.16 -9.39 20.54
CA PRO A 251 2.57 -9.16 21.93
C PRO A 251 2.41 -7.69 22.32
N SER A 252 2.31 -7.39 23.61
CA SER A 252 2.26 -6.00 24.04
C SER A 252 3.65 -5.38 23.91
N ILE A 253 3.84 -4.42 23.00
CA ILE A 253 5.13 -3.71 22.85
C ILE A 253 5.62 -3.06 24.16
N ALA A 254 4.70 -2.62 25.02
CA ALA A 254 5.04 -2.03 26.32
C ALA A 254 5.49 -3.06 27.38
N ARG A 255 5.08 -4.33 27.26
CA ARG A 255 5.39 -5.38 28.24
C ARG A 255 6.49 -6.33 27.76
N ALA A 256 6.52 -6.59 26.45
CA ALA A 256 7.40 -7.56 25.81
C ALA A 256 7.87 -7.01 24.45
N PRO A 257 8.70 -5.94 24.43
CA PRO A 257 9.18 -5.33 23.18
C PRO A 257 10.01 -6.31 22.34
N ASN A 258 10.81 -7.18 22.97
CA ASN A 258 11.56 -8.24 22.28
C ASN A 258 10.64 -9.22 21.53
N GLU A 259 9.60 -9.72 22.20
CA GLU A 259 8.64 -10.65 21.59
C GLU A 259 7.82 -9.95 20.50
N TRP A 260 7.52 -8.67 20.66
CA TRP A 260 6.88 -7.86 19.62
C TRP A 260 7.79 -7.73 18.39
N PHE A 261 9.08 -7.45 18.58
CA PHE A 261 10.05 -7.39 17.48
C PHE A 261 10.11 -8.72 16.72
N GLU A 262 10.32 -9.83 17.44
CA GLU A 262 10.35 -11.18 16.85
C GLU A 262 9.06 -11.58 16.16
N TYR A 263 7.92 -11.07 16.66
CA TYR A 263 6.64 -11.29 16.01
C TYR A 263 6.57 -10.53 14.68
N TRP A 264 7.13 -9.33 14.55
CA TRP A 264 7.02 -8.56 13.30
C TRP A 264 8.18 -8.72 12.32
N ASP A 265 9.31 -9.29 12.77
CA ASP A 265 10.42 -9.78 11.94
C ASP A 265 10.00 -11.12 11.28
N GLU A 266 9.08 -11.02 10.34
CA GLU A 266 8.37 -12.17 9.79
C GLU A 266 9.21 -12.97 8.78
N ASP A 267 10.16 -12.30 8.13
CA ASP A 267 11.12 -12.95 7.22
C ASP A 267 12.35 -13.50 7.97
N GLY A 268 12.49 -13.19 9.26
CA GLY A 268 13.58 -13.64 10.12
C GLY A 268 14.93 -13.04 9.72
N SER A 269 14.91 -11.85 9.11
CA SER A 269 16.11 -11.09 8.76
C SER A 269 16.89 -10.64 10.00
N GLY A 270 16.21 -10.50 11.14
CA GLY A 270 16.77 -9.94 12.38
C GLY A 270 16.67 -8.42 12.45
N GLU A 271 16.06 -7.79 11.46
CA GLU A 271 15.87 -6.35 11.30
C GLU A 271 14.40 -6.08 10.96
N LEU A 272 13.89 -4.88 11.26
CA LEU A 272 12.56 -4.46 10.83
C LEU A 272 12.67 -3.38 9.77
N GLU A 273 12.22 -3.69 8.56
CA GLU A 273 12.12 -2.70 7.50
C GLU A 273 11.01 -1.70 7.79
N LYS A 274 11.09 -0.52 7.17
CA LYS A 274 10.12 0.55 7.37
C LYS A 274 8.67 0.14 7.15
N GLU A 275 8.37 -0.58 6.08
CA GLU A 275 7.01 -1.01 5.80
C GLU A 275 6.53 -2.10 6.78
N GLU A 276 7.44 -2.91 7.33
CA GLU A 276 7.13 -3.85 8.40
C GLU A 276 6.78 -3.12 9.69
N VAL A 277 7.53 -2.08 10.05
CA VAL A 277 7.21 -1.21 11.20
C VAL A 277 5.84 -0.56 11.00
N VAL A 278 5.57 0.07 9.85
CA VAL A 278 4.26 0.71 9.60
C VAL A 278 3.14 -0.34 9.69
N ARG A 279 3.29 -1.50 9.06
CA ARG A 279 2.34 -2.60 9.14
C ARG A 279 2.10 -3.04 10.58
N ALA A 280 3.18 -3.24 11.33
CA ALA A 280 3.14 -3.67 12.71
C ALA A 280 2.38 -2.68 13.60
N LEU A 281 2.59 -1.37 13.41
CA LEU A 281 1.85 -0.33 14.12
C LEU A 281 0.36 -0.33 13.75
N VAL A 282 0.03 -0.36 12.46
CA VAL A 282 -1.36 -0.37 11.99
C VAL A 282 -2.13 -1.56 12.57
N LYS A 283 -1.52 -2.74 12.60
CA LYS A 283 -2.13 -3.95 13.15
C LYS A 283 -2.16 -3.96 14.69
N THR A 284 -1.12 -3.47 15.35
CA THR A 284 -1.04 -3.41 16.82
C THR A 284 -2.08 -2.43 17.40
N PHE A 285 -2.38 -1.34 16.69
CA PHE A 285 -3.33 -0.31 17.15
C PHE A 285 -4.70 -0.36 16.46
N GLY A 286 -4.91 -1.25 15.48
CA GLY A 286 -6.21 -1.41 14.81
C GLY A 286 -6.59 -0.25 13.88
N LEU A 287 -5.61 0.42 13.27
CA LEU A 287 -5.79 1.65 12.49
C LEU A 287 -6.21 1.41 11.03
N GLY A 288 -6.40 0.16 10.60
CA GLY A 288 -6.62 -0.20 9.19
C GLY A 288 -7.85 0.45 8.53
N ALA A 289 -8.88 0.75 9.33
CA ALA A 289 -10.11 1.38 8.83
C ALA A 289 -10.07 2.93 8.83
N ASP A 290 -9.08 3.55 9.48
CA ASP A 290 -9.01 5.00 9.66
C ASP A 290 -7.89 5.62 8.82
N MET A 291 -8.25 6.04 7.60
CA MET A 291 -7.32 6.58 6.61
C MET A 291 -6.54 7.83 7.10
N PRO A 292 -7.17 8.81 7.77
CA PRO A 292 -6.46 9.91 8.44
C PRO A 292 -5.36 9.44 9.42
N SER A 293 -5.68 8.52 10.34
CA SER A 293 -4.70 8.01 11.30
C SER A 293 -3.58 7.22 10.63
N LEU A 294 -3.92 6.43 9.61
CA LEU A 294 -2.97 5.69 8.79
C LEU A 294 -2.00 6.61 8.03
N ARG A 295 -2.47 7.77 7.55
CA ARG A 295 -1.58 8.79 6.98
C ARG A 295 -0.69 9.38 8.05
N ASN A 296 -1.27 9.76 9.19
CA ASN A 296 -0.53 10.39 10.27
C ASN A 296 0.60 9.49 10.77
N ILE A 297 0.33 8.19 10.96
CA ILE A 297 1.35 7.26 11.42
C ILE A 297 2.48 7.09 10.41
N ARG A 298 2.18 7.04 9.10
CA ARG A 298 3.21 7.04 8.06
C ARG A 298 4.05 8.30 8.08
N GLN A 299 3.43 9.48 8.19
CA GLN A 299 4.15 10.75 8.23
C GLN A 299 5.05 10.85 9.47
N ILE A 300 4.58 10.36 10.62
CA ILE A 300 5.39 10.31 11.84
C ILE A 300 6.58 9.38 11.61
N VAL A 301 6.34 8.13 11.19
CA VAL A 301 7.41 7.15 10.91
C VAL A 301 8.40 7.70 9.89
N ASP A 302 7.93 8.32 8.81
CA ASP A 302 8.77 8.98 7.79
C ASP A 302 9.66 10.08 8.38
N ALA A 303 9.09 10.94 9.22
CA ALA A 303 9.78 12.10 9.78
C ALA A 303 10.84 11.72 10.81
N VAL A 304 10.62 10.62 11.55
CA VAL A 304 11.54 10.17 12.61
C VAL A 304 12.36 8.94 12.22
N TRP A 305 12.23 8.41 11.00
CA TRP A 305 12.93 7.19 10.58
C TRP A 305 14.45 7.28 10.76
N CYS A 306 15.06 8.41 10.36
CA CYS A 306 16.51 8.63 10.50
C CYS A 306 17.01 8.69 11.94
N VAL A 307 16.10 8.83 12.92
CA VAL A 307 16.45 8.76 14.35
C VAL A 307 16.60 7.30 14.79
N PHE A 308 15.84 6.39 14.19
CA PHE A 308 15.82 4.97 14.50
C PHE A 308 16.75 4.12 13.63
N ASP A 309 17.03 4.61 12.42
CA ASP A 309 17.96 4.03 11.45
C ASP A 309 19.14 5.03 11.26
N PRO A 310 20.03 5.15 12.28
CA PRO A 310 21.15 6.10 12.25
C PRO A 310 22.26 5.68 11.29
N ASP A 311 22.36 4.38 10.98
CA ASP A 311 23.35 3.86 10.04
C ASP A 311 22.88 3.93 8.58
N GLY A 312 21.59 4.21 8.35
CA GLY A 312 21.00 4.39 7.04
C GLY A 312 20.87 3.07 6.27
N SER A 313 20.83 1.95 6.98
CA SER A 313 20.64 0.61 6.42
C SER A 313 19.29 0.45 5.73
N GLY A 314 18.30 1.26 6.11
CA GLY A 314 16.91 1.16 5.63
C GLY A 314 16.05 0.25 6.51
N ALA A 315 16.61 -0.31 7.57
CA ALA A 315 15.95 -1.17 8.54
C ALA A 315 16.35 -0.77 9.97
N VAL A 316 15.65 -1.31 10.97
CA VAL A 316 15.97 -1.10 12.39
C VAL A 316 16.33 -2.44 12.99
N ASP A 317 17.58 -2.59 13.44
CA ASP A 317 18.03 -3.81 14.09
C ASP A 317 17.46 -3.92 15.52
N ARG A 318 17.59 -5.11 16.13
CA ARG A 318 17.10 -5.34 17.50
C ARG A 318 17.71 -4.38 18.54
N ARG A 319 18.97 -4.01 18.39
CA ARG A 319 19.68 -3.13 19.33
C ARG A 319 19.16 -1.69 19.20
N GLU A 320 18.94 -1.22 17.98
CA GLU A 320 18.35 0.09 17.68
C GLU A 320 16.91 0.18 18.17
N PHE A 321 16.14 -0.89 17.97
CA PHE A 321 14.75 -0.98 18.44
C PHE A 321 14.63 -0.86 19.97
N LEU A 322 15.51 -1.54 20.72
CA LEU A 322 15.48 -1.62 22.19
C LEU A 322 16.35 -0.57 22.90
N MET A 323 17.06 0.27 22.15
CA MET A 323 17.87 1.32 22.74
C MET A 323 17.00 2.28 23.56
N ARG A 324 17.57 2.87 24.61
CA ARG A 324 16.88 3.91 25.37
C ARG A 324 16.51 5.07 24.45
N ASP A 325 15.26 5.51 24.50
CA ASP A 325 14.68 6.51 23.58
C ASP A 325 14.62 6.02 22.12
N GLY A 326 14.74 4.70 21.90
CA GLY A 326 14.64 4.05 20.60
C GLY A 326 13.20 3.90 20.10
N LEU A 327 13.04 3.10 19.03
CA LEU A 327 11.74 2.93 18.37
C LEU A 327 10.68 2.35 19.32
N ALA A 328 11.02 1.35 20.15
CA ALA A 328 10.08 0.76 21.10
C ALA A 328 9.55 1.78 22.12
N ASP A 329 10.45 2.54 22.76
CA ASP A 329 10.10 3.56 23.75
C ASP A 329 9.22 4.66 23.11
N THR A 330 9.56 5.09 21.90
CA THR A 330 8.81 6.11 21.16
C THR A 330 7.40 5.64 20.81
N ILE A 331 7.26 4.38 20.37
CA ILE A 331 5.95 3.78 20.10
C ILE A 331 5.12 3.70 21.38
N VAL A 332 5.70 3.26 22.49
CA VAL A 332 5.00 3.16 23.77
C VAL A 332 4.55 4.54 24.26
N ALA A 333 5.39 5.57 24.14
CA ALA A 333 5.04 6.94 24.50
C ALA A 333 3.91 7.50 23.62
N SER A 334 3.94 7.20 22.33
CA SER A 334 2.95 7.69 21.35
C SER A 334 1.64 6.89 21.35
N ALA A 335 1.65 5.64 21.83
CA ALA A 335 0.49 4.76 21.88
C ALA A 335 -0.67 5.33 22.73
N GLY A 336 -0.42 6.25 23.66
CA GLY A 336 -1.45 6.98 24.38
C GLY A 336 -2.18 8.02 23.51
N ALA A 337 -1.50 8.59 22.52
CA ALA A 337 -2.07 9.55 21.57
C ALA A 337 -2.79 8.89 20.38
N TRP A 338 -2.61 7.58 20.17
CA TRP A 338 -3.22 6.83 19.05
C TRP A 338 -4.47 6.03 19.45
N ARG A 339 -4.84 6.03 20.73
CA ARG A 339 -6.05 5.36 21.27
C ARG A 339 -7.21 6.32 21.55
N THR A 340 -7.02 7.61 21.34
CA THR A 340 -8.03 8.68 21.45
C THR A 340 -8.49 9.09 20.07
#